data_AF-A0A2E2WKR3-F1
#
_entry.id   AF-A0A2E2WKR3-F1
#
_cell.length_a   1.000
_cell.length_b   1.000
_cell.length_c   1.000
_cell.angle_alpha   90.00
_cell.angle_beta   90.00
_cell.angle_gamma   90.00
#
_symmetry.space_group_name_H-M   'P 1'
#
loop_
_entity.id
_entity.type
_entity.pdbx_description
1 polymer ?
#
loop_
_entity_poly.entity_id
_entity_poly.type
_entity_poly.pdbx_seq_one_letter_code
_entity_poly.pdbx_strand_id
1 'polypeptide(L)'
;MPITISDFNDIEHKVITLMGMSGVGKTYLSTMLEEQGWHHHSCDLEIGVDFLAKDIEGTLGQPNRIEMEDLSQLSEYVGRLGKAEKGGIPLEEFKRRQAAYYVAECQSLKALKSIVGQAQEKGFTHVVNDSTGSLCEIDDETLIESIDENSLIVYIKASAEEEQNVLRRAQEYPKPLFFSPEKFDDWLAEYLAEKNLSSSDDMEPDDFSRWVFPKLFENRLPKYQRIADKYGVTIPSTAFKDIKTSDEFLDVIVAHLPKEYKVAL
;
A
#
# COMPACT_ATOMS: atom_id res chain seq x y z
N MET A 1 3.81 7.50 -26.01
CA MET A 1 3.03 8.69 -26.43
C MET A 1 1.99 8.96 -25.35
N PRO A 2 1.52 10.20 -25.13
CA PRO A 2 0.31 10.38 -24.34
C PRO A 2 -0.84 9.64 -25.02
N ILE A 3 -1.57 8.82 -24.27
CA ILE A 3 -2.83 8.20 -24.65
C ILE A 3 -3.98 9.17 -24.33
N THR A 4 -5.02 9.14 -25.15
CA THR A 4 -6.28 9.86 -24.94
C THR A 4 -7.27 8.98 -24.16
N ILE A 5 -8.41 9.55 -23.77
CA ILE A 5 -9.53 8.75 -23.24
C ILE A 5 -10.00 7.70 -24.26
N SER A 6 -9.97 8.03 -25.56
CA SER A 6 -10.33 7.07 -26.62
C SER A 6 -9.35 5.91 -26.65
N ASP A 7 -8.05 6.22 -26.63
CA ASP A 7 -7.01 5.20 -26.58
C ASP A 7 -7.16 4.35 -25.31
N PHE A 8 -7.46 4.98 -24.16
CA PHE A 8 -7.74 4.24 -22.93
C PHE A 8 -8.92 3.29 -23.13
N ASN A 9 -10.03 3.71 -23.72
CA ASN A 9 -11.18 2.82 -23.94
C ASN A 9 -10.86 1.64 -24.86
N ASP A 10 -9.99 1.82 -25.86
CA ASP A 10 -9.63 0.81 -26.85
C ASP A 10 -8.64 -0.27 -26.33
N ILE A 11 -8.04 -0.07 -25.14
CA ILE A 11 -7.16 -1.08 -24.52
C ILE A 11 -7.97 -2.34 -24.20
N GLU A 12 -7.66 -3.47 -24.83
CA GLU A 12 -8.35 -4.73 -24.53
C GLU A 12 -8.08 -5.20 -23.08
N HIS A 13 -6.85 -5.08 -22.61
CA HIS A 13 -6.42 -5.53 -21.30
C HIS A 13 -6.12 -4.37 -20.34
N LYS A 14 -7.13 -3.94 -19.57
CA LYS A 14 -6.92 -2.93 -18.51
C LYS A 14 -6.11 -3.53 -17.37
N VAL A 15 -5.06 -2.81 -16.95
CA VAL A 15 -4.30 -3.08 -15.74
C VAL A 15 -4.34 -1.83 -14.87
N ILE A 16 -4.86 -1.94 -13.66
CA ILE A 16 -5.05 -0.81 -12.75
C ILE A 16 -4.29 -1.06 -11.44
N THR A 17 -3.39 -0.16 -11.06
CA THR A 17 -2.74 -0.17 -9.74
C THR A 17 -3.48 0.79 -8.80
N LEU A 18 -4.11 0.26 -7.75
CA LEU A 18 -4.78 1.08 -6.74
C LEU A 18 -3.77 1.54 -5.71
N MET A 19 -3.68 2.86 -5.49
CA MET A 19 -2.77 3.48 -4.52
C MET A 19 -3.57 4.34 -3.53
N GLY A 20 -3.14 4.40 -2.27
CA GLY A 20 -3.70 5.29 -1.26
C GLY A 20 -3.59 4.74 0.16
N MET A 21 -3.98 5.54 1.14
CA MET A 21 -3.88 5.19 2.56
C MET A 21 -4.62 3.89 2.90
N SER A 22 -4.22 3.23 3.98
CA SER A 22 -4.97 2.07 4.48
C SER A 22 -6.40 2.49 4.82
N GLY A 23 -7.39 1.71 4.37
CA GLY A 23 -8.80 1.96 4.65
C GLY A 23 -9.53 2.91 3.69
N VAL A 24 -8.92 3.35 2.58
CA VAL A 24 -9.59 4.16 1.53
C VAL A 24 -10.43 3.34 0.54
N GLY A 25 -10.46 2.01 0.70
CA GLY A 25 -11.30 1.13 -0.12
C GLY A 25 -10.60 0.34 -1.24
N LYS A 26 -9.26 0.33 -1.30
CA LYS A 26 -8.50 -0.42 -2.34
C LYS A 26 -8.92 -1.89 -2.43
N THR A 27 -8.75 -2.65 -1.35
CA THR A 27 -9.14 -4.07 -1.28
C THR A 27 -10.64 -4.29 -1.51
N TYR A 28 -11.50 -3.37 -1.04
CA TYR A 28 -12.94 -3.46 -1.33
C TYR A 28 -13.23 -3.40 -2.83
N LEU A 29 -12.58 -2.47 -3.55
CA LEU A 29 -12.72 -2.38 -5.00
C LEU A 29 -12.10 -3.58 -5.70
N SER A 30 -10.92 -4.03 -5.27
CA SER A 30 -10.25 -5.17 -5.88
C SER A 30 -11.04 -6.46 -5.74
N THR A 31 -11.64 -6.74 -4.57
CA THR A 31 -12.53 -7.89 -4.37
C THR A 31 -13.80 -7.77 -5.22
N MET A 32 -14.40 -6.57 -5.33
CA MET A 32 -15.55 -6.37 -6.22
C MET A 32 -15.17 -6.65 -7.68
N LEU A 33 -14.01 -6.18 -8.14
CA LEU A 33 -13.53 -6.43 -9.49
C LEU A 33 -13.22 -7.92 -9.72
N GLU A 34 -12.67 -8.62 -8.72
CA GLU A 34 -12.46 -10.07 -8.75
C GLU A 34 -13.77 -10.82 -8.99
N GLU A 35 -14.84 -10.47 -8.27
CA GLU A 35 -16.18 -11.03 -8.48
C GLU A 35 -16.74 -10.74 -9.89
N GLN A 36 -16.27 -9.68 -10.55
CA GLN A 36 -16.58 -9.34 -11.94
C GLN A 36 -15.60 -9.94 -12.96
N GLY A 37 -14.71 -10.85 -12.54
CA GLY A 37 -13.82 -11.59 -13.42
C GLY A 37 -12.48 -10.91 -13.71
N TRP A 38 -12.08 -9.90 -12.93
CA TRP A 38 -10.72 -9.36 -12.97
C TRP A 38 -9.77 -10.28 -12.21
N HIS A 39 -8.50 -10.31 -12.62
CA HIS A 39 -7.46 -10.89 -11.80
C HIS A 39 -7.10 -9.92 -10.67
N HIS A 40 -7.37 -10.31 -9.42
CA HIS A 40 -6.93 -9.56 -8.24
C HIS A 40 -5.55 -10.03 -7.80
N HIS A 41 -4.57 -9.14 -7.90
CA HIS A 41 -3.27 -9.31 -7.29
C HIS A 41 -3.17 -8.45 -6.02
N SER A 42 -2.89 -9.08 -4.88
CA SER A 42 -2.70 -8.41 -3.58
C SER A 42 -1.22 -8.38 -3.23
N CYS A 43 -0.61 -7.19 -3.20
CA CYS A 43 0.80 -7.03 -2.83
C CYS A 43 1.07 -7.49 -1.39
N ASP A 44 0.16 -7.19 -0.45
CA ASP A 44 0.33 -7.61 0.95
C ASP A 44 0.33 -9.16 1.06
N LEU A 45 -0.54 -9.84 0.30
CA LEU A 45 -0.57 -11.30 0.28
C LEU A 45 0.74 -11.87 -0.29
N GLU A 46 1.21 -11.36 -1.43
CA GLU A 46 2.45 -11.81 -2.07
C GLU A 46 3.68 -11.55 -1.19
N ILE A 47 3.77 -10.38 -0.55
CA ILE A 47 4.80 -10.07 0.42
C ILE A 47 4.84 -11.12 1.54
N GLY A 48 3.67 -11.45 2.10
CA GLY A 48 3.56 -12.40 3.20
C GLY A 48 3.87 -13.85 2.79
N VAL A 49 3.40 -14.29 1.63
CA VAL A 49 3.41 -15.70 1.22
C VAL A 49 4.64 -16.06 0.39
N ASP A 50 5.12 -15.16 -0.47
CA ASP A 50 6.18 -15.49 -1.43
C ASP A 50 7.54 -14.93 -1.00
N PHE A 51 7.58 -13.69 -0.49
CA PHE A 51 8.85 -13.02 -0.19
C PHE A 51 9.29 -13.15 1.26
N LEU A 52 8.36 -13.03 2.21
CA LEU A 52 8.67 -13.04 3.65
C LEU A 52 8.34 -14.35 4.35
N ALA A 53 7.77 -15.35 3.68
CA ALA A 53 7.24 -16.55 4.35
C ALA A 53 8.22 -17.22 5.32
N LYS A 54 9.45 -17.48 4.88
CA LYS A 54 10.47 -18.12 5.74
C LYS A 54 10.91 -17.23 6.90
N ASP A 55 10.96 -15.91 6.68
CA ASP A 55 11.36 -14.98 7.74
C ASP A 55 10.23 -14.81 8.76
N ILE A 56 8.97 -14.77 8.31
CA ILE A 56 7.77 -14.80 9.16
C ILE A 56 7.75 -16.08 10.00
N GLU A 57 7.96 -17.25 9.39
CA GLU A 57 8.01 -18.52 10.11
C GLU A 57 9.11 -18.57 11.17
N GLY A 58 10.32 -18.14 10.80
CA GLY A 58 11.46 -18.10 11.72
C GLY A 58 11.26 -17.09 12.86
N THR A 59 10.63 -15.95 12.54
CA THR A 59 10.40 -14.85 13.48
C THR A 59 9.27 -15.16 14.46
N LEU A 60 8.15 -15.69 13.98
CA LEU A 60 6.96 -15.98 14.79
C LEU A 60 6.99 -17.38 15.42
N GLY A 61 7.90 -18.25 14.96
CA GLY A 61 8.04 -19.61 15.49
C GLY A 61 6.85 -20.53 15.16
N GLN A 62 6.08 -20.20 14.12
CA GLN A 62 4.91 -20.94 13.68
C GLN A 62 4.82 -20.99 12.15
N PRO A 63 4.14 -21.98 11.54
CA PRO A 63 3.98 -22.04 10.09
C PRO A 63 3.28 -20.81 9.53
N ASN A 64 3.64 -20.41 8.31
CA ASN A 64 2.95 -19.35 7.59
C ASN A 64 1.56 -19.83 7.16
N ARG A 65 0.55 -19.06 7.54
CA ARG A 65 -0.87 -19.27 7.26
C ARG A 65 -1.55 -18.01 6.74
N ILE A 66 -0.77 -17.08 6.20
CA ILE A 66 -1.30 -15.88 5.56
C ILE A 66 -2.15 -16.31 4.36
N GLU A 67 -3.37 -15.78 4.33
CA GLU A 67 -4.32 -15.93 3.25
C GLU A 67 -4.98 -14.58 2.97
N MET A 68 -5.74 -14.49 1.88
CA MET A 68 -6.27 -13.21 1.39
C MET A 68 -7.16 -12.51 2.44
N GLU A 69 -7.92 -13.29 3.21
CA GLU A 69 -8.84 -12.82 4.24
C GLU A 69 -8.16 -12.55 5.59
N ASP A 70 -6.95 -13.07 5.81
CA ASP A 70 -6.21 -12.95 7.07
C ASP A 70 -4.71 -12.66 6.86
N LEU A 71 -4.38 -11.36 6.91
CA LEU A 71 -3.02 -10.83 6.87
C LEU A 71 -2.41 -10.62 8.28
N SER A 72 -3.01 -11.20 9.33
CA SER A 72 -2.60 -10.94 10.71
C SER A 72 -1.14 -11.29 11.00
N GLN A 73 -0.63 -12.40 10.47
CA GLN A 73 0.77 -12.79 10.65
C GLN A 73 1.74 -11.81 9.97
N LEU A 74 1.39 -11.23 8.82
CA LEU A 74 2.19 -10.18 8.21
C LEU A 74 2.23 -8.94 9.10
N SER A 75 1.07 -8.53 9.63
CA SER A 75 0.98 -7.43 10.58
C SER A 75 1.79 -7.70 11.86
N GLU A 76 1.73 -8.92 12.39
CA GLU A 76 2.49 -9.33 13.58
C GLU A 76 4.00 -9.32 13.31
N TYR A 77 4.42 -9.78 12.13
CA TYR A 77 5.82 -9.73 11.70
C TYR A 77 6.33 -8.29 11.65
N VAL A 78 5.62 -7.37 10.98
CA VAL A 78 5.99 -5.94 10.92
C VAL A 78 6.14 -5.37 12.33
N GLY A 79 5.19 -5.68 13.21
CA GLY A 79 5.26 -5.42 14.64
C GLY A 79 5.35 -3.93 15.02
N ARG A 80 5.69 -3.67 16.29
CA ARG A 80 5.75 -2.32 16.88
C ARG A 80 7.03 -2.16 17.67
N LEU A 81 7.69 -1.02 17.53
CA LEU A 81 8.91 -0.70 18.29
C LEU A 81 8.58 -0.45 19.77
N GLY A 82 9.38 -0.99 20.69
CA GLY A 82 9.33 -0.65 22.12
C GLY A 82 9.52 -1.84 23.06
N LYS A 83 9.05 -1.71 24.30
CA LYS A 83 9.17 -2.73 25.36
C LYS A 83 8.66 -4.11 24.95
N ALA A 84 9.52 -5.12 25.04
CA ALA A 84 9.18 -6.51 24.74
C ALA A 84 8.04 -7.05 25.62
N GLU A 85 8.00 -6.67 26.91
CA GLU A 85 6.96 -7.10 27.85
C GLU A 85 5.56 -6.57 27.51
N LYS A 86 5.50 -5.57 26.60
CA LYS A 86 4.26 -4.97 26.10
C LYS A 86 4.02 -5.28 24.62
N GLY A 87 4.68 -6.30 24.08
CA GLY A 87 4.57 -6.72 22.69
C GLY A 87 5.31 -5.81 21.70
N GLY A 88 6.31 -5.07 22.18
CA GLY A 88 7.25 -4.32 21.36
C GLY A 88 8.43 -5.17 20.87
N ILE A 89 9.15 -4.65 19.89
CA ILE A 89 10.33 -5.26 19.29
C ILE A 89 11.53 -4.33 19.54
N PRO A 90 12.72 -4.86 19.91
CA PRO A 90 13.95 -4.08 20.01
C PRO A 90 14.33 -3.41 18.68
N LEU A 91 14.97 -2.23 18.75
CA LEU A 91 15.21 -1.38 17.58
C LEU A 91 15.91 -2.09 16.41
N GLU A 92 16.95 -2.86 16.69
CA GLU A 92 17.72 -3.55 15.65
C GLU A 92 16.87 -4.56 14.89
N GLU A 93 16.08 -5.37 15.61
CA GLU A 93 15.18 -6.34 14.99
C GLU A 93 14.02 -5.64 14.28
N PHE A 94 13.49 -4.56 14.85
CA PHE A 94 12.45 -3.75 14.21
C PHE A 94 12.94 -3.19 12.87
N LYS A 95 14.13 -2.56 12.83
CA LYS A 95 14.75 -2.05 11.61
C LYS A 95 15.02 -3.15 10.58
N ARG A 96 15.49 -4.32 11.01
CA ARG A 96 15.70 -5.48 10.13
C ARG A 96 14.41 -5.89 9.43
N ARG A 97 13.30 -6.00 10.17
CA ARG A 97 11.98 -6.37 9.61
C ARG A 97 11.42 -5.29 8.68
N GLN A 98 11.59 -4.01 9.02
CA GLN A 98 11.21 -2.90 8.13
C GLN A 98 12.00 -2.97 6.81
N ALA A 99 13.32 -3.19 6.87
CA ALA A 99 14.14 -3.33 5.67
C ALA A 99 13.75 -4.55 4.83
N ALA A 100 13.44 -5.69 5.46
CA ALA A 100 12.97 -6.89 4.77
C ALA A 100 11.62 -6.64 4.08
N TYR A 101 10.67 -5.99 4.76
CA TYR A 101 9.38 -5.61 4.18
C TYR A 101 9.54 -4.66 2.99
N TYR A 102 10.40 -3.65 3.09
CA TYR A 102 10.66 -2.73 1.97
C TYR A 102 11.21 -3.46 0.73
N VAL A 103 12.13 -4.40 0.93
CA VAL A 103 12.67 -5.22 -0.17
C VAL A 103 11.58 -6.10 -0.78
N ALA A 104 10.76 -6.75 0.05
CA ALA A 104 9.66 -7.58 -0.40
C ALA A 104 8.60 -6.77 -1.18
N GLU A 105 8.24 -5.58 -0.70
CA GLU A 105 7.32 -4.69 -1.40
C GLU A 105 7.87 -4.25 -2.77
N CYS A 106 9.14 -3.86 -2.82
CA CYS A 106 9.81 -3.57 -4.08
C CYS A 106 9.80 -4.77 -5.04
N GLN A 107 9.97 -6.00 -4.53
CA GLN A 107 9.96 -7.21 -5.35
C GLN A 107 8.57 -7.55 -5.88
N SER A 108 7.53 -7.40 -5.05
CA SER A 108 6.13 -7.58 -5.44
C SER A 108 5.76 -6.64 -6.59
N LEU A 109 6.08 -5.36 -6.47
CA LEU A 109 5.79 -4.39 -7.53
C LEU A 109 6.60 -4.64 -8.80
N LYS A 110 7.86 -5.10 -8.70
CA LYS A 110 8.66 -5.52 -9.86
C LYS A 110 8.06 -6.71 -10.60
N ALA A 111 7.28 -7.56 -9.93
CA ALA A 111 6.66 -8.73 -10.52
C ALA A 111 5.42 -8.39 -11.37
N LEU A 112 4.89 -7.15 -11.31
CA LEU A 112 3.63 -6.74 -11.94
C LEU A 112 3.51 -7.16 -13.41
N LYS A 113 4.55 -6.94 -14.22
CA LYS A 113 4.56 -7.35 -15.63
C LYS A 113 4.40 -8.85 -15.82
N SER A 114 5.05 -9.65 -14.97
CA SER A 114 4.92 -11.11 -15.02
C SER A 114 3.53 -11.56 -14.57
N ILE A 115 2.98 -10.92 -13.54
CA ILE A 115 1.63 -11.19 -13.02
C ILE A 115 0.59 -10.93 -14.13
N VAL A 116 0.70 -9.82 -14.84
CA VAL A 116 -0.19 -9.51 -15.98
C VAL A 116 -0.11 -10.59 -17.06
N GLY A 117 1.10 -11.03 -17.44
CA GLY A 117 1.28 -12.11 -18.41
C GLY A 117 0.64 -13.43 -17.95
N GLN A 118 0.84 -13.81 -16.68
CA GLN A 118 0.25 -15.02 -16.11
C GLN A 118 -1.28 -14.94 -16.03
N ALA A 119 -1.84 -13.76 -15.73
CA ALA A 119 -3.27 -13.53 -15.71
C ALA A 119 -3.88 -13.72 -17.11
N GLN A 120 -3.23 -13.17 -18.13
CA GLN A 120 -3.63 -13.34 -19.53
C GLN A 120 -3.57 -14.81 -19.98
N GLU A 121 -2.51 -15.53 -19.63
CA GLU A 121 -2.40 -16.98 -19.91
C GLU A 121 -3.50 -17.81 -19.25
N LYS A 122 -3.99 -17.36 -18.09
CA LYS A 122 -5.12 -17.97 -17.37
C LYS A 122 -6.49 -17.52 -17.90
N GLY A 123 -6.52 -16.64 -18.91
CA GLY A 123 -7.75 -16.17 -19.56
C GLY A 123 -8.41 -14.96 -18.90
N PHE A 124 -7.74 -14.28 -17.97
CA PHE A 124 -8.24 -13.02 -17.41
C PHE A 124 -8.06 -11.87 -18.39
N THR A 125 -9.10 -11.07 -18.58
CA THR A 125 -9.05 -9.90 -19.47
C THR A 125 -8.41 -8.70 -18.79
N HIS A 126 -8.68 -8.50 -17.49
CA HIS A 126 -8.26 -7.32 -16.73
C HIS A 126 -7.53 -7.72 -15.45
N VAL A 127 -6.67 -6.83 -14.96
CA VAL A 127 -5.89 -7.02 -13.73
C VAL A 127 -6.07 -5.81 -12.83
N VAL A 128 -6.36 -6.05 -11.55
CA VAL A 128 -6.26 -5.05 -10.49
C VAL A 128 -5.11 -5.41 -9.57
N ASN A 129 -4.15 -4.50 -9.48
CA ASN A 129 -3.04 -4.55 -8.55
C ASN A 129 -3.41 -3.76 -7.28
N ASP A 130 -3.80 -4.47 -6.23
CA ASP A 130 -4.09 -3.93 -4.90
C ASP A 130 -2.76 -3.70 -4.17
N SER A 131 -2.20 -2.50 -4.34
CA SER A 131 -0.93 -2.16 -3.72
C SER A 131 -1.05 -1.90 -2.21
N THR A 132 0.08 -1.96 -1.52
CA THR A 132 0.10 -1.67 -0.08
C THR A 132 -0.18 -0.18 0.20
N GLY A 133 -0.43 0.14 1.48
CA GLY A 133 -0.45 1.53 1.93
C GLY A 133 0.91 2.23 1.93
N SER A 134 2.02 1.51 1.78
CA SER A 134 3.38 2.07 1.79
C SER A 134 3.99 2.27 0.41
N LEU A 135 3.30 1.96 -0.70
CA LEU A 135 3.84 2.15 -2.05
C LEU A 135 4.45 3.54 -2.28
N CYS A 136 3.87 4.59 -1.70
CA CYS A 136 4.39 5.95 -1.81
C CYS A 136 5.72 6.22 -1.07
N GLU A 137 6.18 5.28 -0.24
CA GLU A 137 7.47 5.34 0.46
C GLU A 137 8.61 4.75 -0.36
N ILE A 138 8.31 4.18 -1.53
CA ILE A 138 9.32 3.69 -2.47
C ILE A 138 10.01 4.89 -3.13
N ASP A 139 11.32 4.97 -2.91
CA ASP A 139 12.18 6.04 -3.44
C ASP A 139 12.89 5.64 -4.75
N ASP A 140 12.53 4.48 -5.32
CA ASP A 140 13.05 4.01 -6.61
C ASP A 140 12.14 4.52 -7.74
N GLU A 141 12.49 5.67 -8.31
CA GLU A 141 11.73 6.27 -9.42
C GLU A 141 11.65 5.35 -10.65
N THR A 142 12.65 4.52 -10.90
CA THR A 142 12.63 3.56 -12.02
C THR A 142 11.62 2.44 -11.80
N LEU A 143 11.39 2.05 -10.54
CA LEU A 143 10.33 1.11 -10.19
C LEU A 143 8.95 1.73 -10.40
N ILE A 144 8.74 2.98 -9.96
CA ILE A 144 7.46 3.66 -10.20
C ILE A 144 7.19 3.85 -11.70
N GLU A 145 8.21 4.19 -12.49
CA GLU A 145 8.12 4.21 -13.96
C GLU A 145 7.74 2.85 -14.53
N SER A 146 8.34 1.77 -14.03
CA SER A 146 7.95 0.43 -14.47
C SER A 146 6.50 0.08 -14.12
N ILE A 147 5.91 0.62 -13.05
CA ILE A 147 4.50 0.41 -12.73
C ILE A 147 3.60 1.18 -13.71
N ASP A 148 3.95 2.43 -14.02
CA ASP A 148 3.27 3.26 -15.03
C ASP A 148 3.30 2.64 -16.43
N GLU A 149 4.43 2.00 -16.78
CA GLU A 149 4.60 1.27 -18.04
C GLU A 149 3.79 -0.02 -18.15
N ASN A 150 3.17 -0.49 -17.07
CA ASN A 150 2.42 -1.75 -17.07
C ASN A 150 1.01 -1.60 -16.49
N SER A 151 0.63 -0.41 -15.99
CA SER A 151 -0.66 -0.17 -15.36
C SER A 151 -1.00 1.31 -15.25
N LEU A 152 -2.29 1.64 -15.25
CA LEU A 152 -2.74 2.95 -14.82
C LEU A 152 -2.72 3.02 -13.29
N ILE A 153 -1.96 3.97 -12.72
CA ILE A 153 -1.95 4.23 -11.28
C ILE A 153 -3.14 5.11 -10.89
N VAL A 154 -4.02 4.59 -10.04
CA VAL A 154 -5.18 5.31 -9.51
C VAL A 154 -4.95 5.62 -8.04
N TYR A 155 -4.73 6.89 -7.73
CA TYR A 155 -4.70 7.38 -6.35
C TYR A 155 -6.12 7.61 -5.84
N ILE A 156 -6.57 6.74 -4.93
CA ILE A 156 -7.84 6.91 -4.21
C ILE A 156 -7.61 7.88 -3.05
N LYS A 157 -8.03 9.13 -3.26
CA LYS A 157 -7.83 10.22 -2.31
C LYS A 157 -9.01 10.28 -1.34
N ALA A 158 -8.71 10.09 -0.06
CA ALA A 158 -9.68 10.27 1.01
C ALA A 158 -10.18 11.72 1.08
N SER A 159 -11.44 11.89 1.47
CA SER A 159 -11.98 13.18 1.90
C SER A 159 -11.43 13.55 3.29
N ALA A 160 -11.43 14.84 3.63
CA ALA A 160 -10.96 15.31 4.94
C ALA A 160 -11.68 14.61 6.12
N GLU A 161 -12.95 14.25 5.97
CA GLU A 161 -13.71 13.51 7.00
C GLU A 161 -13.18 12.07 7.15
N GLU A 162 -12.89 11.38 6.04
CA GLU A 162 -12.30 10.04 6.07
C GLU A 162 -10.88 10.05 6.65
N GLU A 163 -10.07 11.07 6.32
CA GLU A 163 -8.75 11.26 6.90
C GLU A 163 -8.83 11.41 8.44
N GLN A 164 -9.75 12.24 8.94
CA GLN A 164 -9.99 12.37 10.38
C GLN A 164 -10.44 11.05 11.01
N ASN A 165 -11.28 10.27 10.33
CA ASN A 165 -11.70 8.95 10.80
C ASN A 165 -10.54 7.94 10.81
N VAL A 166 -9.61 8.01 9.86
CA VAL A 166 -8.38 7.19 9.85
C VAL A 166 -7.49 7.57 11.04
N LEU A 167 -7.25 8.87 11.26
CA LEU A 167 -6.48 9.36 12.40
C LEU A 167 -7.10 8.93 13.74
N ARG A 168 -8.42 9.13 13.90
CA ARG A 168 -9.13 8.71 15.12
C ARG A 168 -9.00 7.21 15.39
N ARG A 169 -9.20 6.36 14.36
CA ARG A 169 -9.07 4.91 14.50
C ARG A 169 -7.64 4.49 14.88
N ALA A 170 -6.63 5.15 14.34
CA ALA A 170 -5.24 4.87 14.70
C ALA A 170 -4.90 5.30 16.13
N GLN A 171 -5.57 6.33 16.66
CA GLN A 171 -5.49 6.68 18.08
C GLN A 171 -6.17 5.65 18.97
N GLU A 172 -7.32 5.10 18.57
CA GLU A 172 -8.04 4.09 19.36
C GLU A 172 -7.32 2.72 19.32
N TYR A 173 -6.91 2.28 18.13
CA TYR A 173 -6.36 0.96 17.85
C TYR A 173 -5.09 1.05 17.00
N PRO A 174 -3.93 1.39 17.60
CA PRO A 174 -2.67 1.55 16.85
C PRO A 174 -2.20 0.20 16.31
N LYS A 175 -2.20 0.10 14.98
CA LYS A 175 -1.70 -1.07 14.25
C LYS A 175 -0.18 -0.98 14.06
N PRO A 176 0.51 -2.12 13.86
CA PRO A 176 1.84 -2.16 13.26
C PRO A 176 1.93 -1.28 12.01
N LEU A 177 3.05 -0.56 11.85
CA LEU A 177 3.25 0.41 10.78
C LEU A 177 4.52 0.07 10.00
N PHE A 178 4.45 0.19 8.68
CA PHE A 178 5.63 0.39 7.86
C PHE A 178 6.02 1.87 7.89
N PHE A 179 7.27 2.18 8.21
CA PHE A 179 7.76 3.54 8.38
C PHE A 179 8.46 4.05 7.13
N SER A 180 8.43 5.37 6.95
CA SER A 180 9.21 6.02 5.91
C SER A 180 10.71 5.84 6.18
N PRO A 181 11.49 5.22 5.27
CA PRO A 181 12.93 4.99 5.48
C PRO A 181 13.71 6.28 5.74
N GLU A 182 13.29 7.38 5.13
CA GLU A 182 13.92 8.70 5.27
C GLU A 182 13.58 9.45 6.57
N LYS A 183 12.48 9.10 7.26
CA LYS A 183 11.99 9.84 8.45
C LYS A 183 12.04 9.06 9.75
N PHE A 184 12.16 7.73 9.68
CA PHE A 184 12.05 6.88 10.86
C PHE A 184 13.00 7.30 11.99
N ASP A 185 14.29 7.49 11.68
CA ASP A 185 15.29 7.84 12.69
C ASP A 185 15.07 9.24 13.27
N ASP A 186 14.64 10.20 12.46
CA ASP A 186 14.30 11.56 12.92
C ASP A 186 13.12 11.53 13.90
N TRP A 187 12.04 10.82 13.56
CA TRP A 187 10.86 10.70 14.41
C TRP A 187 11.13 9.93 15.69
N LEU A 188 11.96 8.88 15.62
CA LEU A 188 12.37 8.14 16.80
C LEU A 188 13.18 9.04 17.75
N ALA A 189 14.15 9.79 17.23
CA ALA A 189 14.95 10.70 18.03
C ALA A 189 14.10 11.81 18.67
N GLU A 190 13.16 12.39 17.90
CA GLU A 190 12.21 13.40 18.40
C GLU A 190 11.34 12.85 19.55
N TYR A 191 10.77 11.65 19.38
CA TYR A 191 9.97 11.02 20.42
C TYR A 191 10.75 10.72 21.69
N LEU A 192 11.96 10.16 21.57
CA LEU A 192 12.81 9.86 22.71
C LEU A 192 13.17 11.14 23.50
N ALA A 193 13.48 12.22 22.79
CA ALA A 193 13.74 13.52 23.40
C ALA A 193 12.50 14.09 24.11
N GLU A 194 11.33 14.06 23.46
CA GLU A 194 10.07 14.56 24.04
C GLU A 194 9.68 13.79 25.31
N LYS A 195 9.85 12.46 25.30
CA LYS A 195 9.50 11.57 26.41
C LYS A 195 10.60 11.42 27.46
N ASN A 196 11.75 12.08 27.28
CA ASN A 196 12.94 11.97 28.13
C ASN A 196 13.41 10.51 28.32
N LEU A 197 13.37 9.73 27.23
CA LEU A 197 13.80 8.34 27.20
C LEU A 197 15.21 8.24 26.62
N SER A 198 16.04 7.38 27.21
CA SER A 198 17.41 7.14 26.73
C SER A 198 17.52 5.95 25.78
N SER A 199 16.49 5.10 25.71
CA SER A 199 16.46 3.91 24.86
C SER A 199 15.08 3.71 24.25
N SER A 200 15.05 3.17 23.03
CA SER A 200 13.82 2.69 22.40
C SER A 200 13.17 1.54 23.15
N ASP A 201 13.97 0.78 23.89
CA ASP A 201 13.49 -0.39 24.64
C ASP A 201 12.62 0.02 25.84
N ASP A 202 12.69 1.29 26.25
CA ASP A 202 11.85 1.87 27.31
C ASP A 202 10.52 2.45 26.78
N MET A 203 10.32 2.42 25.47
CA MET A 203 9.13 2.99 24.83
C MET A 203 7.90 2.12 25.04
N GLU A 204 6.76 2.76 25.31
CA GLU A 204 5.45 2.14 25.21
C GLU A 204 5.07 2.01 23.73
N PRO A 205 4.99 0.80 23.14
CA PRO A 205 4.86 0.64 21.68
C PRO A 205 3.62 1.34 21.10
N ASP A 206 2.56 1.25 21.89
CA ASP A 206 1.25 1.82 21.63
C ASP A 206 1.24 3.35 21.73
N ASP A 207 2.03 3.96 22.62
CA ASP A 207 2.17 5.42 22.73
C ASP A 207 2.97 5.97 21.54
N PHE A 208 4.07 5.32 21.18
CA PHE A 208 4.87 5.71 20.02
C PHE A 208 4.08 5.60 18.71
N SER A 209 3.36 4.51 18.52
CA SER A 209 2.54 4.30 17.32
C SER A 209 1.46 5.39 17.18
N ARG A 210 0.82 5.79 18.29
CA ARG A 210 -0.15 6.90 18.32
C ARG A 210 0.50 8.25 18.03
N TRP A 211 1.69 8.48 18.59
CA TRP A 211 2.42 9.74 18.41
C TRP A 211 2.93 9.91 16.96
N VAL A 212 3.44 8.84 16.36
CA VAL A 212 4.06 8.92 15.03
C VAL A 212 3.05 8.82 13.88
N PHE A 213 1.90 8.17 14.08
CA PHE A 213 0.95 7.93 12.99
C PHE A 213 0.45 9.23 12.30
N PRO A 214 0.08 10.32 13.00
CA PRO A 214 -0.28 11.58 12.34
C PRO A 214 0.86 12.13 11.46
N LYS A 215 2.11 12.07 11.93
CA LYS A 215 3.29 12.51 11.17
C LYS A 215 3.51 11.64 9.93
N LEU A 216 3.40 10.32 10.08
CA LEU A 216 3.47 9.37 8.97
C LEU A 216 2.38 9.64 7.94
N PHE A 217 1.15 9.86 8.41
CA PHE A 217 -0.01 10.15 7.57
C PHE A 217 0.23 11.42 6.74
N GLU A 218 0.60 12.53 7.38
CA GLU A 218 0.90 13.80 6.71
C GLU A 218 2.10 13.69 5.75
N ASN A 219 3.10 12.88 6.08
CA ASN A 219 4.26 12.64 5.22
C ASN A 219 3.89 11.90 3.93
N ARG A 220 2.89 11.00 3.98
CA ARG A 220 2.46 10.20 2.82
C ARG A 220 1.61 10.95 1.82
N LEU A 221 0.71 11.83 2.28
CA LEU A 221 -0.18 12.59 1.41
C LEU A 221 0.51 13.28 0.21
N PRO A 222 1.59 14.08 0.39
CA PRO A 222 2.27 14.69 -0.74
C PRO A 222 3.03 13.68 -1.62
N LYS A 223 3.40 12.51 -1.08
CA LYS A 223 4.06 11.46 -1.88
C LYS A 223 3.07 10.76 -2.81
N TYR A 224 1.89 10.40 -2.30
CA TYR A 224 0.82 9.89 -3.17
C TYR A 224 0.46 10.89 -4.26
N GLN A 225 0.28 12.17 -3.90
CA GLN A 225 -0.09 13.19 -4.86
C GLN A 225 0.98 13.34 -5.93
N ARG A 226 2.27 13.31 -5.57
CA ARG A 226 3.38 13.39 -6.53
C ARG A 226 3.40 12.24 -7.52
N ILE A 227 3.19 11.00 -7.05
CA ILE A 227 3.10 9.83 -7.93
C ILE A 227 1.91 9.98 -8.87
N ALA A 228 0.73 10.36 -8.35
CA ALA A 228 -0.45 10.56 -9.17
C ALA A 228 -0.26 11.69 -10.19
N ASP A 229 0.32 12.82 -9.82
CA ASP A 229 0.54 13.95 -10.72
C ASP A 229 1.49 13.61 -11.88
N LYS A 230 2.44 12.68 -11.65
CA LYS A 230 3.45 12.31 -12.65
C LYS A 230 3.06 11.08 -13.47
N TYR A 231 2.43 10.10 -12.85
CA TYR A 231 2.26 8.73 -13.36
C TYR A 231 0.84 8.18 -13.16
N GLY A 232 -0.13 9.01 -12.78
CA GLY A 232 -1.45 8.51 -12.39
C GLY A 232 -2.60 9.49 -12.54
N VAL A 233 -3.71 9.10 -11.94
CA VAL A 233 -4.89 9.94 -11.78
C VAL A 233 -5.28 9.98 -10.31
N THR A 234 -5.66 11.17 -9.83
CA THR A 234 -6.23 11.33 -8.49
C THR A 234 -7.74 11.27 -8.57
N ILE A 235 -8.36 10.34 -7.86
CA ILE A 235 -9.82 10.17 -7.82
C ILE A 235 -10.28 10.20 -6.36
N PRO A 236 -11.25 11.05 -5.99
CA PRO A 236 -11.78 11.05 -4.63
C PRO A 236 -12.45 9.70 -4.33
N SER A 237 -12.20 9.15 -3.15
CA SER A 237 -12.83 7.91 -2.63
C SER A 237 -14.34 7.89 -2.81
N THR A 238 -15.00 9.04 -2.64
CA THR A 238 -16.45 9.21 -2.77
C THR A 238 -16.98 8.90 -4.17
N ALA A 239 -16.14 9.02 -5.22
CA ALA A 239 -16.55 8.67 -6.58
C ALA A 239 -16.79 7.16 -6.75
N PHE A 240 -16.21 6.33 -5.88
CA PHE A 240 -16.34 4.87 -5.92
C PHE A 240 -17.38 4.31 -4.94
N LYS A 241 -18.06 5.16 -4.15
CA LYS A 241 -18.87 4.71 -3.00
C LYS A 241 -20.07 3.83 -3.38
N ASP A 242 -20.68 4.08 -4.54
CA ASP A 242 -21.93 3.44 -4.94
C ASP A 242 -21.78 2.50 -6.15
N ILE A 243 -20.55 2.28 -6.62
CA ILE A 243 -20.29 1.41 -7.76
C ILE A 243 -20.48 -0.06 -7.39
N LYS A 244 -20.91 -0.86 -8.35
CA LYS A 244 -21.22 -2.29 -8.17
C LYS A 244 -20.69 -3.17 -9.29
N THR A 245 -20.23 -2.57 -10.38
CA THR A 245 -19.75 -3.32 -11.56
C THR A 245 -18.38 -2.80 -12.00
N SER A 246 -17.66 -3.62 -12.78
CA SER A 246 -16.42 -3.20 -13.40
C SER A 246 -16.61 -2.05 -14.39
N ASP A 247 -17.76 -1.98 -15.06
CA ASP A 247 -18.07 -0.92 -16.01
C ASP A 247 -18.24 0.42 -15.30
N GLU A 248 -18.98 0.45 -14.18
CA GLU A 248 -19.12 1.66 -13.36
C GLU A 248 -17.77 2.12 -12.77
N PHE A 249 -16.91 1.18 -12.40
CA PHE A 249 -15.54 1.48 -11.97
C PHE A 249 -14.70 2.12 -13.08
N LEU A 250 -14.76 1.58 -14.30
CA LEU A 250 -14.06 2.15 -15.45
C LEU A 250 -14.63 3.52 -15.86
N ASP A 251 -15.95 3.70 -15.80
CA ASP A 251 -16.61 4.99 -16.06
C ASP A 251 -16.12 6.08 -15.09
N VAL A 252 -15.96 5.74 -13.81
CA VAL A 252 -15.38 6.65 -12.81
C VAL A 252 -13.95 7.01 -13.17
N ILE A 253 -13.12 6.04 -13.57
CA ILE A 253 -11.74 6.30 -14.01
C ILE A 253 -11.74 7.25 -15.21
N VAL A 254 -12.50 6.93 -16.26
CA VAL A 254 -12.59 7.72 -17.49
C VAL A 254 -13.05 9.15 -17.21
N ALA A 255 -14.00 9.35 -16.29
CA ALA A 255 -14.47 10.68 -15.91
C ALA A 255 -13.39 11.56 -15.24
N HIS A 256 -12.33 10.96 -14.69
CA HIS A 256 -11.25 11.66 -14.00
C HIS A 256 -9.93 11.68 -14.79
N LEU A 257 -9.80 10.90 -15.86
CA LEU A 257 -8.62 10.95 -16.72
C LEU A 257 -8.48 12.35 -17.37
N PRO A 258 -7.26 12.91 -17.41
CA PRO A 258 -7.04 14.15 -18.15
C PRO A 258 -7.23 13.90 -19.66
N LYS A 259 -7.47 14.98 -20.43
CA LYS A 259 -7.70 14.90 -21.89
C LYS A 259 -6.57 14.19 -22.63
N GLU A 260 -5.35 14.34 -22.14
CA GLU A 260 -4.16 13.63 -22.58
C GLU A 260 -3.47 13.10 -21.31
N TYR A 261 -3.20 11.81 -21.28
CA TYR A 261 -2.62 11.10 -20.15
C TYR A 261 -1.55 10.13 -20.65
N LYS A 262 -0.43 9.93 -19.95
CA LYS A 262 0.55 8.92 -20.37
C LYS A 262 0.20 7.59 -19.71
N VAL A 263 -0.21 6.59 -20.47
CA VAL A 263 0.05 5.20 -20.10
C VAL A 263 1.02 4.67 -21.13
N ALA A 264 2.10 4.02 -20.70
CA ALA A 264 2.82 3.13 -21.59
C ALA A 264 2.03 1.81 -21.60
N LEU A 265 1.32 1.54 -22.69
CA LEU A 265 0.68 0.25 -22.96
C LEU A 265 1.25 -0.29 -24.25
#